data_AF-A0A9P6XS34-F1
#
_entry.id   AF-A0A9P6XS34-F1
#
_cell.length_a   1.000
_cell.length_b   1.000
_cell.length_c   1.000
_cell.angle_alpha   90.00
_cell.angle_beta   90.00
_cell.angle_gamma   90.00
#
_symmetry.space_group_name_H-M   'P 1'
#
loop_
_entity.id
_entity.type
_entity.pdbx_description
1 polymer ?
#
loop_
_entity_poly.entity_id
_entity_poly.type
_entity_poly.pdbx_seq_one_letter_code
_entity_poly.pdbx_strand_id
1 'polypeptide(L)'
;MNLQRASALVPAGEDGLVQVQLENGAVMKSRSVILSTGARWRQMNVPGEDQYRNKGVAYCPHCDGPLFKGKRVAVIGGGNSGVEAAIDLAGIVSHCCRRSCAAWAT
;
A
#
# COMPACT_ATOMS: atom_id res chain seq x y z
N MET A 1 -11.96 -7.14 -18.40
CA MET A 1 -13.14 -7.59 -17.63
C MET A 1 -12.65 -8.25 -16.34
N ASN A 2 -12.73 -7.56 -15.20
CA ASN A 2 -12.38 -8.12 -13.89
C ASN A 2 -13.63 -8.79 -13.28
N LEU A 3 -14.04 -9.93 -13.84
CA LEU A 3 -15.25 -10.63 -13.43
C LEU A 3 -15.13 -11.35 -12.07
N GLN A 4 -13.93 -11.39 -11.49
CA GLN A 4 -13.63 -12.19 -10.29
C GLN A 4 -13.38 -11.32 -9.04
N ARG A 5 -13.89 -10.09 -9.02
CA ARG A 5 -13.75 -9.24 -7.84
C ARG A 5 -14.77 -9.67 -6.78
N ALA A 6 -14.27 -10.07 -5.61
CA ALA A 6 -15.11 -10.35 -4.46
C ALA A 6 -15.71 -9.05 -3.89
N SER A 7 -17.01 -9.04 -3.67
CA SER A 7 -17.78 -7.93 -3.10
C SER A 7 -18.15 -8.18 -1.63
N ALA A 8 -18.42 -9.44 -1.27
CA ALA A 8 -18.78 -9.81 0.10
C ALA A 8 -18.31 -11.22 0.46
N LEU A 9 -18.05 -11.43 1.75
CA LEU A 9 -17.80 -12.73 2.37
C LEU A 9 -18.94 -13.01 3.35
N VAL A 10 -19.68 -14.10 3.13
CA VAL A 10 -20.77 -14.54 4.00
C VAL A 10 -20.28 -15.75 4.82
N PRO A 11 -20.39 -15.72 6.16
CA PRO A 11 -20.05 -16.85 7.02
C PRO A 11 -20.82 -18.13 6.65
N ALA A 12 -20.29 -19.28 7.08
CA ALA A 12 -20.94 -20.57 6.84
C ALA A 12 -22.33 -20.63 7.49
N GLY A 13 -23.33 -21.04 6.71
CA GLY A 13 -24.68 -21.30 7.19
C GLY A 13 -24.87 -22.75 7.63
N GLU A 14 -26.11 -23.23 7.60
CA GLU A 14 -26.46 -24.61 7.95
C GLU A 14 -25.76 -25.67 7.07
N ASP A 15 -25.41 -25.31 5.81
CA ASP A 15 -24.67 -26.18 4.89
C ASP A 15 -23.17 -26.30 5.22
N GLY A 16 -22.68 -25.54 6.21
CA GLY A 16 -21.27 -25.53 6.60
C GLY A 16 -20.33 -24.92 5.55
N LEU A 17 -20.86 -24.21 4.53
CA LEU A 17 -20.08 -23.64 3.45
C LEU A 17 -20.04 -22.10 3.54
N VAL A 18 -18.83 -21.55 3.53
CA VAL A 18 -18.58 -20.11 3.40
C VAL A 18 -18.88 -19.68 1.97
N GLN A 19 -19.51 -18.51 1.81
CA GLN A 19 -19.86 -17.97 0.49
C GLN A 19 -19.05 -16.71 0.16
N VAL A 20 -18.52 -16.65 -1.05
CA VAL A 20 -17.86 -15.46 -1.63
C VAL A 20 -18.73 -14.94 -2.75
N GLN A 21 -19.26 -13.74 -2.59
CA GLN A 21 -20.04 -13.05 -3.63
C GLN A 21 -19.10 -12.28 -4.53
N LEU A 22 -19.30 -12.38 -5.83
CA LEU A 22 -18.53 -11.66 -6.84
C LEU A 22 -19.35 -10.51 -7.42
N GLU A 23 -18.69 -9.44 -7.87
CA GLU A 23 -19.34 -8.28 -8.50
C GLU A 23 -20.14 -8.63 -9.76
N ASN A 24 -19.82 -9.75 -10.42
CA ASN A 24 -20.56 -10.25 -11.58
C ASN A 24 -21.85 -11.01 -11.21
N GLY A 25 -22.21 -11.07 -9.92
CA GLY A 25 -23.40 -11.77 -9.41
C GLY A 25 -23.20 -13.25 -9.12
N ALA A 26 -22.04 -13.83 -9.42
CA ALA A 26 -21.76 -15.23 -9.09
C ALA A 26 -21.47 -15.41 -7.59
N VAL A 27 -21.81 -16.59 -7.07
CA VAL A 27 -21.55 -16.99 -5.68
C VAL A 27 -20.71 -18.25 -5.66
N MET A 28 -19.54 -18.18 -5.04
CA MET A 28 -18.67 -19.34 -4.83
C MET A 28 -18.88 -19.88 -3.42
N LYS A 29 -19.01 -21.20 -3.28
CA LYS A 29 -19.13 -21.87 -1.98
C LYS A 29 -17.89 -22.71 -1.70
N SER A 30 -17.41 -22.71 -0.46
CA SER A 30 -16.25 -23.51 -0.05
C SER A 30 -16.29 -23.84 1.43
N ARG A 31 -15.60 -24.92 1.85
CA ARG A 31 -15.44 -25.25 3.28
C ARG A 31 -14.45 -24.32 3.98
N SER A 32 -13.56 -23.67 3.26
CA SER A 32 -12.49 -22.84 3.81
C SER A 32 -12.12 -21.73 2.83
N VAL A 33 -11.85 -20.53 3.36
CA VAL A 33 -11.47 -19.34 2.59
C VAL A 33 -10.18 -18.76 3.16
N ILE A 34 -9.26 -18.40 2.28
CA ILE A 34 -8.02 -17.69 2.62
C ILE A 34 -8.10 -16.27 2.08
N LEU A 35 -8.01 -15.27 2.97
CA LEU A 35 -8.02 -13.86 2.57
C LEU A 35 -6.60 -13.38 2.30
N SER A 36 -6.33 -12.99 1.05
CA SER A 36 -5.03 -12.53 0.56
C SER A 36 -5.17 -11.27 -0.31
N THR A 37 -6.08 -10.37 0.04
CA THR A 37 -6.45 -9.18 -0.74
C THR A 37 -5.40 -8.07 -0.78
N GLY A 38 -4.26 -8.27 -0.09
CA GLY A 38 -3.17 -7.30 0.00
C GLY A 38 -3.55 -6.05 0.78
N ALA A 39 -2.74 -5.00 0.61
CA ALA A 39 -2.94 -3.69 1.22
C ALA A 39 -2.90 -2.59 0.14
N ARG A 40 -3.49 -1.44 0.45
CA ARG A 40 -3.39 -0.24 -0.39
C ARG A 40 -2.52 0.79 0.30
N TRP A 41 -1.56 1.34 -0.45
CA TRP A 41 -0.75 2.46 0.01
C TRP A 41 -1.63 3.70 0.19
N ARG A 42 -1.49 4.37 1.34
CA ARG A 42 -2.17 5.63 1.59
C ARG A 42 -1.46 6.72 0.79
N GLN A 43 -2.24 7.45 0.00
CA GLN A 43 -1.74 8.59 -0.76
C GLN A 43 -1.76 9.86 0.11
N MET A 44 -0.86 10.78 -0.19
CA MET A 44 -0.81 12.09 0.47
C MET A 44 -1.93 13.02 -0.02
N ASN A 45 -2.45 12.78 -1.22
CA ASN A 45 -3.46 13.59 -1.90
C ASN A 45 -3.02 15.04 -2.12
N VAL A 46 -1.75 15.23 -2.48
CA VAL A 46 -1.18 16.56 -2.77
C VAL A 46 -0.98 16.76 -4.29
N PRO A 47 -1.05 18.00 -4.79
CA PRO A 47 -0.76 18.29 -6.19
C PRO A 47 0.59 17.72 -6.61
N GLY A 48 0.62 17.02 -7.74
CA GLY A 48 1.83 16.40 -8.29
C GLY A 48 2.13 14.99 -7.80
N GLU A 49 1.52 14.48 -6.73
CA GLU A 49 1.80 13.12 -6.23
C GLU A 49 1.59 12.05 -7.32
N ASP A 50 0.45 12.09 -8.01
CA ASP A 50 0.13 11.13 -9.07
C ASP A 50 1.01 11.34 -10.32
N GLN A 51 1.35 12.59 -10.65
CA GLN A 51 2.21 12.92 -11.80
C GLN A 51 3.64 12.42 -11.63
N TYR A 52 4.16 12.48 -10.40
CA TYR A 52 5.52 12.05 -10.03
C TYR A 52 5.57 10.63 -9.46
N ARG A 53 4.44 9.92 -9.42
CA ARG A 53 4.38 8.52 -9.02
C ARG A 53 5.28 7.67 -9.91
N ASN A 54 6.13 6.84 -9.30
CA ASN A 54 7.15 6.03 -9.97
C ASN A 54 8.21 6.85 -10.74
N LYS A 55 8.27 8.18 -10.55
CA LYS A 55 9.26 9.09 -11.14
C LYS A 55 10.00 9.94 -10.10
N GLY A 56 9.88 9.56 -8.83
CA GLY A 56 10.41 10.31 -7.68
C GLY A 56 9.57 10.10 -6.42
N VAL A 57 8.25 9.91 -6.57
CA VAL A 57 7.37 9.46 -5.48
C VAL A 57 7.34 7.93 -5.47
N ALA A 58 7.85 7.37 -4.38
CA ALA A 58 7.99 5.93 -4.14
C ALA A 58 7.34 5.55 -2.80
N TYR A 59 6.76 4.36 -2.73
CA TYR A 59 6.08 3.86 -1.53
C TYR A 59 6.83 2.71 -0.84
N CYS A 60 7.80 2.09 -1.53
CA CYS A 60 8.57 0.96 -1.00
C CYS A 60 10.06 1.34 -0.91
N PRO A 61 10.59 1.67 0.29
CA PRO A 61 12.00 2.05 0.43
C PRO A 61 12.95 0.91 0.04
N HIS A 62 12.57 -0.34 0.27
CA HIS A 62 13.35 -1.52 -0.12
C HIS A 62 13.44 -1.70 -1.63
N CYS A 63 12.37 -1.37 -2.35
CA CYS A 63 12.27 -1.56 -3.79
C CYS A 63 13.04 -0.45 -4.53
N ASP A 64 12.83 0.80 -4.11
CA ASP A 64 13.29 1.98 -4.84
C ASP A 64 14.56 2.61 -4.25
N GLY A 65 14.88 2.33 -2.98
CA GLY A 65 16.00 2.94 -2.24
C GLY A 65 17.35 2.92 -2.98
N PRO A 66 17.78 1.81 -3.60
CA PRO A 66 19.03 1.76 -4.36
C PRO A 66 19.11 2.77 -5.51
N LEU A 67 17.97 3.13 -6.12
CA LEU A 67 17.90 4.09 -7.22
C LEU A 67 18.21 5.53 -6.77
N PHE A 68 18.05 5.83 -5.47
CA PHE A 68 18.26 7.15 -4.88
C PHE A 68 19.64 7.31 -4.22
N LYS A 69 20.59 6.42 -4.51
CA LYS A 69 21.95 6.50 -3.95
C LYS A 69 22.60 7.87 -4.23
N GLY A 70 23.11 8.50 -3.17
CA GLY A 70 23.72 9.83 -3.23
C GLY A 70 22.77 10.98 -3.60
N LYS A 71 21.45 10.74 -3.62
CA LYS A 71 20.43 11.79 -3.81
C LYS A 71 19.90 12.27 -2.45
N ARG A 72 19.24 13.44 -2.47
CA ARG A 72 18.48 13.94 -1.33
C ARG A 72 17.07 13.35 -1.42
N VAL A 73 16.62 12.72 -0.34
CA VAL A 73 15.29 12.10 -0.27
C VAL A 73 14.50 12.64 0.92
N ALA A 74 13.19 12.54 0.84
CA ALA A 74 12.28 12.80 1.94
C ALA A 74 11.45 11.55 2.23
N VAL A 75 11.29 11.23 3.52
CA VAL A 75 10.39 10.17 3.98
C VAL A 75 9.18 10.80 4.63
N ILE A 76 8.01 10.43 4.14
CA ILE A 76 6.72 10.97 4.61
C ILE A 76 6.04 9.95 5.51
N GLY A 77 5.85 10.31 6.77
CA GLY A 77 5.27 9.44 7.79
C GLY A 77 6.09 9.42 9.07
N GLY A 78 5.41 9.61 10.20
CA GLY A 78 6.03 9.65 11.54
C GLY A 78 5.84 8.38 12.39
N GLY A 79 5.19 7.35 11.85
CA GLY A 79 5.07 6.05 12.52
C GLY A 79 6.30 5.18 12.34
N ASN A 80 6.31 3.99 12.97
CA ASN A 80 7.46 3.07 12.95
C ASN A 80 7.99 2.80 11.54
N SER A 81 7.10 2.49 10.58
CA SER A 81 7.50 2.23 9.20
C SER A 81 8.19 3.42 8.53
N GLY A 82 7.80 4.66 8.86
CA GLY A 82 8.45 5.86 8.33
C GLY A 82 9.80 6.15 9.01
N VAL A 83 9.94 5.77 10.29
CA VAL A 83 11.20 5.89 11.02
C VAL A 83 12.22 4.86 10.52
N GLU A 84 11.79 3.60 10.39
CA GLU A 84 12.59 2.49 9.84
C GLU A 84 13.04 2.82 8.41
N ALA A 85 12.11 3.22 7.54
CA ALA A 85 12.45 3.61 6.16
C ALA A 85 13.49 4.73 6.10
N ALA A 86 13.43 5.71 7.00
CA ALA A 86 14.41 6.79 7.06
C ALA A 86 15.79 6.30 7.53
N ILE A 87 15.83 5.33 8.46
CA ILE A 87 17.07 4.72 8.94
C ILE A 87 17.70 3.86 7.85
N ASP A 88 16.89 3.05 7.15
CA ASP A 88 17.34 2.20 6.05
C ASP A 88 17.96 3.03 4.92
N LEU A 89 17.28 4.12 4.54
CA LEU A 89 17.77 5.00 3.47
C LEU A 89 18.98 5.84 3.90
N ALA A 90 19.15 6.15 5.19
CA ALA A 90 20.25 7.00 5.68
C ALA A 90 21.64 6.43 5.34
N GLY A 91 21.78 5.12 5.17
CA GLY A 91 23.03 4.49 4.75
C GLY A 91 23.33 4.56 3.24
N ILE A 92 22.34 4.98 2.42
CA ILE A 92 22.41 4.91 0.95
C ILE A 92 22.36 6.31 0.32
N VAL A 93 21.53 7.19 0.87
CA VAL A 93 21.22 8.52 0.33
C VAL A 93 22.15 9.59 0.89
N SER A 94 22.30 10.72 0.21
CA SER A 94 23.19 11.80 0.70
C SER A 94 22.59 12.56 1.89
N HIS A 95 21.26 12.64 1.96
CA HIS A 95 20.53 13.31 3.03
C HIS A 95 19.09 12.80 3.05
N CYS A 96 18.58 12.46 4.23
CA CYS A 96 17.20 12.02 4.44
C CYS A 96 16.46 13.02 5.34
N CYS A 97 15.42 13.67 4.82
CA CYS A 97 14.53 14.54 5.60
C CYS A 97 13.25 13.79 5.96
N ARG A 98 12.95 13.64 7.25
CA ARG A 98 11.67 13.08 7.70
C ARG A 98 10.65 14.20 7.88
N ARG A 99 9.45 14.03 7.33
CA ARG A 99 8.32 14.92 7.58
C ARG A 99 7.06 14.15 7.91
N SER A 100 6.24 14.69 8.80
CA SER A 100 4.90 14.18 9.04
C SER A 100 4.00 14.55 7.84
N CYS A 101 3.04 13.69 7.51
CA CYS A 101 2.10 13.96 6.42
C CYS A 101 1.28 15.23 6.67
N ALA A 102 1.01 15.58 7.93
CA ALA A 102 0.31 16.81 8.32
C ALA A 102 1.07 18.09 7.90
N ALA A 103 2.40 18.03 7.77
CA ALA A 103 3.22 19.18 7.40
C ALA A 103 3.19 19.51 5.89
N TRP A 104 2.48 18.73 5.07
CA TRP A 104 2.37 18.93 3.61
C TRP A 104 0.94 19.21 3.14
N ALA A 105 -0.05 19.14 4.03
CA ALA A 105 -1.47 19.35 3.70
C ALA A 105 -1.90 20.84 3.81
N THR A 106 -0.94 21.75 3.94
CA THR A 106 -1.12 23.22 3.99
C THR A 106 -0.29 23.86 2.90
#